data_AF-A0A2P4PU02-F1
#
_entry.id   AF-A0A2P4PU02-F1
#
_cell.length_a   1.000
_cell.length_b   1.000
_cell.length_c   1.000
_cell.angle_alpha   90.00
_cell.angle_beta   90.00
_cell.angle_gamma   90.00
#
_symmetry.space_group_name_H-M   'P 1'
#
loop_
_entity.id
_entity.type
_entity.pdbx_description
1 polymer ?
#
loop_
_entity_poly.entity_id
_entity_poly.type
_entity_poly.pdbx_seq_one_letter_code
_entity_poly.pdbx_strand_id
1 'polypeptide(L)' 'MKETYENQISFPNINSSGMEIILEYIYTGSINEESLTKDNTIEAFYAADYFQLPDLQDFIMIVFK' A
#
# COMPACT_ATOMS: atom_id res chain seq x y z
N MET A 1 11.77 19.53 -8.50
CA MET A 1 11.12 18.32 -9.02
C MET A 1 11.72 18.08 -10.40
N LYS A 2 12.37 16.93 -10.63
CA LYS A 2 12.80 16.58 -12.00
C LYS A 2 11.54 16.09 -12.69
N GLU A 3 10.97 16.89 -13.58
CA GLU A 3 9.94 16.40 -14.50
C GLU A 3 10.62 15.48 -15.51
N THR A 4 10.88 14.24 -15.11
CA THR A 4 11.25 13.19 -16.04
C THR A 4 9.96 12.75 -16.72
N TYR A 5 9.90 12.86 -18.05
CA TYR A 5 8.80 12.33 -18.89
C TYR A 5 8.82 10.79 -18.95
N GLU A 6 9.22 10.14 -17.86
CA GLU A 6 9.21 8.69 -17.74
C GLU A 6 7.80 8.22 -17.41
N ASN A 7 7.25 7.39 -18.27
CA ASN A 7 5.90 6.83 -18.10
C ASN A 7 5.87 5.62 -17.15
N GLN A 8 7.02 5.25 -16.59
CA GLN A 8 7.18 4.10 -15.71
C GLN A 8 8.05 4.47 -14.51
N ILE A 9 7.63 4.03 -13.34
CA ILE A 9 8.41 4.06 -12.11
C ILE A 9 8.54 2.63 -11.59
N SER A 10 9.65 2.34 -10.91
CA SER A 10 9.93 1.00 -10.37
C SER A 10 10.17 1.08 -8.87
N PHE A 11 9.50 0.20 -8.13
CA PHE A 11 9.66 0.04 -6.69
C PHE A 11 10.21 -1.37 -6.41
N PRO A 12 11.54 -1.56 -6.37
CA PRO A 12 12.14 -2.88 -6.31
C PRO A 12 11.86 -3.64 -5.00
N ASN A 13 11.48 -2.92 -3.95
CA ASN A 13 11.25 -3.48 -2.62
C ASN A 13 9.75 -3.62 -2.28
N ILE A 14 8.86 -3.33 -3.22
CA ILE A 14 7.40 -3.34 -2.99
C ILE A 14 6.79 -4.46 -3.81
N ASN A 15 6.09 -5.37 -3.14
CA ASN A 15 5.34 -6.43 -3.78
C ASN A 15 4.13 -5.88 -4.55
N SER A 16 3.74 -6.52 -5.64
CA SER A 16 2.53 -6.17 -6.39
C SER A 16 1.27 -6.16 -5.54
N SER A 17 1.13 -7.10 -4.59
CA SER A 17 -0.04 -7.15 -3.70
C SER A 17 -0.09 -5.97 -2.74
N GLY A 18 1.06 -5.55 -2.19
CA GLY A 18 1.16 -4.34 -1.38
C GLY A 18 0.85 -3.09 -2.21
N MET A 19 1.39 -2.99 -3.42
CA MET A 19 1.14 -1.85 -4.31
C MET A 19 -0.33 -1.72 -4.72
N GLU A 20 -1.02 -2.83 -4.95
CA GLU A 20 -2.45 -2.84 -5.26
C GLU A 20 -3.27 -2.18 -4.14
N ILE A 21 -3.01 -2.55 -2.89
CA ILE A 21 -3.69 -1.98 -1.71
C ILE A 21 -3.34 -0.48 -1.54
N ILE A 22 -2.08 -0.10 -1.78
CA ILE A 22 -1.65 1.30 -1.72
C ILE A 22 -2.41 2.13 -2.76
N LEU A 23 -2.55 1.63 -3.98
CA LEU A 23 -3.29 2.32 -5.03
C LEU A 23 -4.78 2.42 -4.67
N GLU A 24 -5.41 1.34 -4.20
CA GLU A 24 -6.80 1.38 -3.74
C GLU A 24 -7.02 2.46 -2.67
N TYR A 25 -6.14 2.49 -1.66
CA TYR A 25 -6.21 3.46 -0.58
C TYR A 25 -5.99 4.90 -1.05
N ILE A 26 -4.98 5.16 -1.88
CA ILE A 26 -4.70 6.50 -2.40
C ILE A 26 -5.88 7.02 -3.25
N TYR A 27 -6.50 6.16 -4.06
CA TYR A 27 -7.57 6.56 -4.97
C TYR A 27 -8.94 6.68 -4.28
N THR A 28 -9.21 5.86 -3.26
CA THR A 28 -10.54 5.80 -2.63
C THR A 28 -10.58 6.40 -1.22
N GLY A 29 -9.42 6.56 -0.57
CA GLY A 29 -9.29 6.92 0.84
C GLY A 29 -9.68 5.78 1.81
N SER A 30 -9.91 4.57 1.30
CA SER A 30 -10.35 3.41 2.07
C SER A 30 -9.79 2.12 1.48
N ILE A 31 -9.98 1.00 2.17
CA ILE A 31 -9.67 -0.33 1.65
C ILE A 31 -10.84 -1.23 1.95
N ASN A 32 -11.16 -2.14 1.04
CA ASN A 32 -12.08 -3.21 1.35
C ASN A 32 -11.41 -4.22 2.31
N GLU A 33 -11.93 -4.40 3.53
CA GLU A 33 -11.40 -5.39 4.47
C GLU A 33 -11.42 -6.82 3.91
N GLU A 34 -12.36 -7.14 3.02
CA GLU A 34 -12.43 -8.46 2.37
C GLU A 34 -11.28 -8.70 1.38
N SER A 35 -10.61 -7.65 0.90
CA SER A 35 -9.43 -7.79 0.04
C SER A 35 -8.17 -8.11 0.86
N LEU A 36 -8.19 -7.89 2.18
CA LEU A 36 -7.08 -8.18 3.08
C LEU A 36 -7.04 -9.68 3.43
N THR A 37 -5.91 -10.29 3.10
CA THR A 37 -5.54 -11.66 3.46
C THR A 37 -4.29 -11.61 4.33
N LYS A 38 -3.98 -12.69 5.06
CA LYS A 38 -2.78 -12.72 5.91
C LYS A 38 -1.49 -12.42 5.12
N ASP A 39 -1.41 -12.91 3.88
CA ASP A 39 -0.22 -12.78 3.06
C ASP A 39 -0.06 -11.36 2.49
N ASN A 40 -1.13 -10.78 1.92
CA ASN A 40 -1.04 -9.42 1.37
C ASN A 40 -0.99 -8.33 2.45
N THR A 41 -1.48 -8.60 3.66
CA THR A 41 -1.54 -7.56 4.69
C THR A 41 -0.16 -7.23 5.25
N ILE A 42 0.74 -8.22 5.34
CA ILE A 42 2.14 -7.99 5.70
C ILE A 42 2.81 -7.11 4.64
N GLU A 43 2.61 -7.43 3.36
CA GLU A 43 3.14 -6.64 2.24
C GLU A 43 2.57 -5.22 2.19
N ALA A 44 1.27 -5.07 2.44
CA ALA A 44 0.59 -3.78 2.52
C ALA A 44 1.09 -2.93 3.68
N PHE A 45 1.36 -3.54 4.84
CA PHE A 45 1.93 -2.85 5.99
C PHE A 45 3.32 -2.27 5.68
N TYR A 46 4.20 -3.07 5.06
CA TYR A 46 5.52 -2.60 4.62
C TYR A 46 5.42 -1.55 3.52
N ALA A 47 4.48 -1.70 2.59
CA ALA A 47 4.27 -0.71 1.54
C ALA A 47 3.74 0.61 2.12
N ALA A 48 2.82 0.57 3.07
CA ALA A 48 2.29 1.75 3.75
C ALA A 48 3.40 2.50 4.52
N ASP A 49 4.35 1.77 5.11
CA ASP A 49 5.56 2.36 5.70
C ASP A 49 6.39 3.12 4.65
N TYR A 50 6.68 2.46 3.53
CA TYR A 50 7.49 3.01 2.44
C TYR A 50 6.89 4.29 1.85
N PHE A 51 5.57 4.31 1.66
CA PHE A 51 4.84 5.47 1.13
C PHE A 51 4.43 6.49 2.20
N GLN A 52 4.81 6.27 3.47
CA GLN A 52 4.53 7.15 4.60
C GLN A 52 3.02 7.41 4.79
N LEU A 53 2.23 6.33 4.79
CA LEU A 53 0.78 6.33 5.00
C LEU A 53 0.45 5.75 6.40
N PRO A 54 0.62 6.52 7.49
CA PRO A 54 0.42 6.02 8.85
C PRO A 54 -1.03 5.59 9.12
N ASP A 55 -2.02 6.31 8.58
CA ASP A 55 -3.44 5.98 8.75
C ASP A 55 -3.77 4.60 8.16
N LEU A 56 -3.09 4.22 7.07
CA LEU A 56 -3.21 2.90 6.44
C LEU A 56 -2.54 1.81 7.29
N GLN A 57 -1.36 2.09 7.87
CA GLN A 57 -0.73 1.16 8.81
C GLN A 57 -1.60 0.89 10.05
N ASP A 58 -2.19 1.95 10.61
CA ASP A 58 -3.09 1.84 11.76
C ASP A 58 -4.34 1.03 11.40
N PHE A 59 -4.93 1.27 10.22
CA PHE A 59 -6.06 0.48 9.72
C PHE A 59 -5.72 -1.01 9.62
N ILE A 60 -4.57 -1.32 9.02
CA ILE A 60 -4.07 -2.69 8.88
C ILE A 60 -3.85 -3.35 10.25
N MET A 61 -3.30 -2.62 11.22
CA MET A 61 -3.01 -3.16 12.56
C MET A 61 -4.29 -3.53 13.33
N ILE A 62 -5.40 -2.83 13.09
CA ILE A 62 -6.69 -3.12 13.72
C ILE A 62 -7.22 -4.50 13.30
N VAL A 63 -7.03 -4.87 12.02
CA VAL A 63 -7.50 -6.16 11.47
C VAL A 63 -6.80 -7.37 12.11
N PHE A 64 -5.60 -7.20 12.66
CA PHE A 64 -4.81 -8.27 13.28
C PHE A 64 -5.08 -8.47 14.79
N LYS A 65 -5.96 -7.68 15.39
CA LYS A 65 -6.25 -7.72 16.83
C LYS A 65 -7.36 -8.71 17.17
#